data_AF-L7CBB2-F1
#
_entry.id   AF-L7CBB2-F1
#
_cell.length_a   1.000
_cell.length_b   1.000
_cell.length_c   1.000
_cell.angle_alpha   90.00
_cell.angle_beta   90.00
_cell.angle_gamma   90.00
#
_symmetry.space_group_name_H-M   'P 1'
#
loop_
_entity.id
_entity.type
_entity.pdbx_description
1 polymer ?
#
loop_
_entity_poly.entity_id
_entity_poly.type
_entity_poly.pdbx_seq_one_letter_code
_entity_poly.pdbx_strand_id
1 'polypeptide(L)'
;MMTLKGDPDRINIHGVSFPPGSDLRESFDVWHLHSTEMKELLKNEAIRDRVVRTNLGTFYSDGMVRVSGREYTSLEQSSCFQRGEMGCLSCHQLHQFPDDTRSRTEWANDQLKPSAIGNAACLQCHDQQQYSTSHTHHAADSTGSNCYNCHMPHTAYGLLKAIRNHTISIPDLKQDLAAKRPNACNQCHLDKTMKWTANHLSDWYSIDAPELDADQSEIAASILWLLKGDAANRALAAWTMGWSDAQATSDNDWQSIYLAQLLNDPYLAIRLIARRSLQTLPGLAELEMMPLGSDAERGEAIRSIIATWDQEQHSANPALLLGPQNTVQTKQINSLIKQRDNTPMTLTE
;
A
#
# COMPACT_ATOMS: atom_id res chain seq x y z
N MET A 1 -10.10 11.38 13.24
CA MET A 1 -10.60 12.72 12.82
C MET A 1 -10.01 13.76 13.75
N MET A 2 -9.64 14.95 13.26
CA MET A 2 -9.20 16.05 14.12
C MET A 2 -10.24 17.17 14.10
N THR A 3 -10.64 17.67 15.26
CA THR A 3 -11.49 18.87 15.39
C THR A 3 -10.80 19.89 16.26
N LEU A 4 -11.00 21.18 15.98
CA LEU A 4 -10.39 22.24 16.76
C LEU A 4 -11.07 22.40 18.12
N LYS A 5 -10.26 22.55 19.17
CA LYS A 5 -10.73 22.91 20.51
C LYS A 5 -10.91 24.42 20.59
N GLY A 6 -12.04 24.86 21.17
CA GLY A 6 -12.33 26.26 21.43
C GLY A 6 -13.58 26.77 20.71
N ASP A 7 -13.80 28.09 20.81
CA ASP A 7 -14.94 28.79 20.22
C ASP A 7 -14.78 28.92 18.68
N PRO A 8 -15.64 28.28 17.87
CA PRO A 8 -15.57 28.34 16.41
C PRO A 8 -15.64 29.76 15.86
N ASP A 9 -16.42 30.65 16.47
CA ASP A 9 -16.59 32.03 15.99
C ASP A 9 -15.30 32.82 16.19
N ARG A 10 -14.65 32.63 17.35
CA ARG A 10 -13.34 33.21 17.62
C ARG A 10 -12.26 32.67 16.70
N ILE A 11 -12.25 31.36 16.47
CA ILE A 11 -11.27 30.69 15.58
C ILE A 11 -11.42 31.20 14.13
N ASN A 12 -12.64 31.36 13.64
CA ASN A 12 -12.89 31.85 12.28
C ASN A 12 -12.37 33.28 12.07
N ILE A 13 -12.35 34.10 13.13
CA ILE A 13 -11.90 35.50 13.05
C ILE A 13 -10.39 35.62 13.31
N HIS A 14 -9.84 34.87 14.26
CA HIS A 14 -8.48 35.06 14.76
C HIS A 14 -7.50 33.94 14.39
N GLY A 15 -7.99 32.88 13.75
CA GLY A 15 -7.22 31.67 13.50
C GLY A 15 -7.02 30.82 14.75
N VAL A 16 -6.37 29.67 14.55
CA VAL A 16 -6.04 28.73 15.61
C VAL A 16 -4.71 29.12 16.24
N SER A 17 -4.65 29.16 17.56
CA SER A 17 -3.39 29.30 18.30
C SER A 17 -2.80 27.91 18.57
N PHE A 18 -2.18 27.30 17.56
CA PHE A 18 -1.36 26.10 17.74
C PHE A 18 0.12 26.48 17.58
N PRO A 19 0.91 26.47 18.67
CA PRO A 19 2.36 26.63 18.59
C PRO A 19 2.99 25.40 17.89
N PRO A 20 3.75 25.56 16.80
CA PRO A 20 4.45 24.43 16.20
C PRO A 20 5.38 23.74 17.21
N GLY A 21 5.17 22.44 17.42
CA GLY A 21 5.93 21.62 18.38
C GLY A 21 5.27 21.44 19.74
N SER A 22 4.13 22.08 20.04
CA SER A 22 3.33 21.75 21.22
C SER A 22 2.52 20.47 21.00
N ASP A 23 1.94 19.91 22.08
CA ASP A 23 1.05 18.75 21.95
C ASP A 23 -0.20 19.15 21.15
N LEU A 24 -0.43 18.45 20.04
CA LEU A 24 -1.56 18.65 19.16
C LEU A 24 -2.89 18.52 19.90
N ARG A 25 -2.95 17.71 20.95
CA ARG A 25 -4.14 17.50 21.78
C ARG A 25 -4.48 18.70 22.65
N GLU A 26 -3.58 19.67 22.82
CA GLU A 26 -3.91 20.93 23.51
C GLU A 26 -4.85 21.79 22.66
N SER A 27 -4.68 21.76 21.33
CA SER A 27 -5.44 22.61 20.40
C SER A 27 -6.49 21.85 19.58
N PHE A 28 -6.42 20.51 19.54
CA PHE A 28 -7.33 19.67 18.75
C PHE A 28 -7.88 18.50 19.57
N ASP A 29 -9.14 18.14 19.35
CA ASP A 29 -9.64 16.82 19.69
C ASP A 29 -9.22 15.84 18.60
N VAL A 30 -8.47 14.80 18.98
CA VAL A 30 -8.09 13.71 18.10
C VAL A 30 -8.98 12.52 18.38
N TRP A 31 -9.87 12.23 17.42
CA TRP A 31 -10.85 11.16 17.51
C TRP A 31 -10.31 9.89 16.85
N HIS A 32 -10.14 8.85 17.66
CA HIS A 32 -9.77 7.50 17.23
C HIS A 32 -11.00 6.64 17.04
N LEU A 33 -11.09 5.90 15.93
CA LEU A 33 -12.25 5.06 15.61
C LEU A 33 -12.58 4.06 16.74
N HIS A 34 -11.55 3.56 17.43
CA HIS A 34 -11.67 2.55 18.49
C HIS A 34 -11.70 3.11 19.91
N SER A 35 -11.67 4.44 20.08
CA SER A 35 -11.81 5.09 21.39
C SER A 35 -13.16 4.77 22.02
N THR A 36 -13.22 4.79 23.36
CA THR A 36 -14.47 4.54 24.10
C THR A 36 -15.55 5.54 23.71
N GLU A 37 -15.16 6.80 23.53
CA GLU A 37 -16.00 7.92 23.16
C GLU A 37 -16.58 7.73 21.75
N MET A 38 -15.75 7.33 20.77
CA MET A 38 -16.25 7.03 19.43
C MET A 38 -17.13 5.79 19.43
N LYS A 39 -16.81 4.74 20.18
CA LYS A 39 -17.66 3.54 20.28
C LYS A 39 -19.05 3.90 20.81
N GLU A 40 -19.14 4.78 21.80
CA GLU A 40 -20.43 5.26 22.30
C GLU A 40 -21.18 6.06 21.24
N LEU A 41 -20.48 6.98 20.56
CA LEU A 41 -21.07 7.81 19.50
C LEU A 41 -21.58 6.96 18.31
N LEU A 42 -20.85 5.92 17.94
CA LEU A 42 -21.16 5.01 16.84
C LEU A 42 -22.31 4.03 17.16
N LYS A 43 -22.82 3.99 18.40
CA LYS A 43 -24.10 3.30 18.69
C LYS A 43 -25.27 3.98 18.00
N ASN A 44 -25.17 5.28 17.70
CA ASN A 44 -26.14 5.96 16.86
C ASN A 44 -25.90 5.62 15.38
N GLU A 45 -26.84 4.89 14.78
CA GLU A 45 -26.71 4.40 13.40
C GLU A 45 -26.53 5.52 12.37
N ALA A 46 -27.23 6.64 12.52
CA ALA A 46 -27.11 7.76 11.59
C ALA A 46 -25.71 8.40 11.66
N ILE A 47 -25.12 8.46 12.85
CA ILE A 47 -23.76 8.97 13.04
C ILE A 47 -22.76 7.95 12.49
N ARG A 48 -22.92 6.66 12.80
CA ARG A 48 -22.09 5.58 12.27
C ARG A 48 -22.04 5.61 10.74
N ASP A 49 -23.19 5.65 10.10
CA ASP A 49 -23.29 5.64 8.64
C ASP A 49 -22.68 6.89 8.02
N ARG A 50 -22.84 8.06 8.67
CA ARG A 50 -22.15 9.28 8.26
C ARG A 50 -20.64 9.14 8.38
N VAL A 51 -20.12 8.72 9.54
CA VAL A 51 -18.69 8.59 9.80
C VAL A 51 -18.05 7.61 8.83
N VAL A 52 -18.66 6.43 8.63
CA VAL A 52 -18.18 5.44 7.66
C VAL A 52 -18.13 6.08 6.28
N ARG A 53 -19.25 6.60 5.77
CA ARG A 53 -19.33 7.20 4.43
C ARG A 53 -18.31 8.31 4.19
N THR A 54 -18.07 9.19 5.18
CA THR A 54 -17.12 10.30 5.03
C THR A 54 -15.66 9.86 5.13
N ASN A 55 -15.37 8.69 5.69
CA ASN A 55 -14.01 8.23 5.97
C ASN A 55 -13.57 7.02 5.15
N LEU A 56 -14.47 6.37 4.40
CA LEU A 56 -14.15 5.20 3.55
C LEU A 56 -13.00 5.45 2.57
N GLY A 57 -12.86 6.69 2.09
CA GLY A 57 -11.77 7.11 1.22
C GLY A 57 -10.49 7.49 1.95
N THR A 58 -10.52 7.66 3.28
CA THR A 58 -9.39 8.16 4.08
C THR A 58 -8.77 7.06 4.96
N PHE A 59 -9.61 6.17 5.47
CA PHE A 59 -9.24 5.09 6.37
C PHE A 59 -9.80 3.76 5.85
N TYR A 60 -9.07 2.68 6.14
CA TYR A 60 -9.59 1.32 6.08
C TYR A 60 -10.68 1.12 7.15
N SER A 61 -11.47 0.04 7.03
CA SER A 61 -12.57 -0.25 7.95
C SER A 61 -12.11 -0.48 9.40
N ASP A 62 -10.84 -0.86 9.59
CA ASP A 62 -10.19 -1.02 10.89
C ASP A 62 -9.57 0.28 11.42
N GLY A 63 -9.69 1.40 10.70
CA GLY A 63 -9.18 2.70 11.11
C GLY A 63 -7.71 2.95 10.74
N MET A 64 -7.01 2.01 10.11
CA MET A 64 -5.70 2.29 9.52
C MET A 64 -5.84 3.31 8.39
N VAL A 65 -4.84 4.16 8.22
CA VAL A 65 -4.86 5.15 7.14
C VAL A 65 -4.77 4.48 5.78
N ARG A 66 -5.56 4.98 4.84
CA ARG A 66 -5.65 4.53 3.46
C ARG A 66 -5.09 5.55 2.46
N VAL A 67 -4.96 6.82 2.85
CA VAL A 67 -4.45 7.91 2.01
C VAL A 67 -3.38 8.72 2.70
N SER A 68 -2.47 9.30 1.94
CA SER A 68 -1.40 10.12 2.52
C SER A 68 -1.93 11.37 3.24
N GLY A 69 -1.09 11.98 4.08
CA GLY A 69 -1.39 13.23 4.78
C GLY A 69 -2.11 13.03 6.12
N ARG A 70 -2.22 11.78 6.59
CA ARG A 70 -2.80 11.40 7.89
C ARG A 70 -1.89 10.48 8.69
N GLU A 71 -0.61 10.42 8.34
CA GLU A 71 0.39 9.51 8.91
C GLU A 71 0.53 9.69 10.42
N TYR A 72 0.37 10.92 10.94
CA TYR A 72 0.36 11.16 12.38
C TYR A 72 -0.74 10.36 13.10
N THR A 73 -1.95 10.27 12.51
CA THR A 73 -3.06 9.48 13.09
C THR A 73 -2.72 7.99 13.12
N SER A 74 -1.95 7.50 12.14
CA SER A 74 -1.46 6.11 12.14
C SER A 74 -0.36 5.90 13.17
N LEU A 75 0.63 6.80 13.19
CA LEU A 75 1.76 6.75 14.10
C LEU A 75 1.30 6.71 15.55
N GLU A 76 0.32 7.55 15.92
CA GLU A 76 -0.26 7.60 17.27
C GLU A 76 -0.90 6.27 17.70
N GLN A 77 -1.34 5.45 16.75
CA GLN A 77 -1.90 4.12 17.04
C GLN A 77 -0.83 3.04 17.19
N SER A 78 0.41 3.30 16.76
CA SER A 78 1.50 2.33 16.90
C SER A 78 1.89 2.13 18.37
N SER A 79 2.31 0.91 18.72
CA SER A 79 2.86 0.64 20.06
C SER A 79 4.13 1.45 20.32
N CYS A 80 4.89 1.79 19.27
CA CYS A 80 6.10 2.61 19.35
C CYS A 80 5.80 4.04 19.85
N PHE A 81 4.67 4.61 19.44
CA PHE A 81 4.21 5.91 19.92
C PHE A 81 3.51 5.79 21.28
N GLN A 82 2.62 4.80 21.45
CA GLN A 82 1.81 4.67 22.66
C GLN A 82 2.61 4.26 23.90
N ARG A 83 3.70 3.50 23.72
CA ARG A 83 4.52 2.94 24.81
C ARG A 83 5.95 3.48 24.83
N GLY A 84 6.33 4.23 23.80
CA GLY A 84 7.65 4.84 23.67
C GLY A 84 7.57 6.35 23.46
N GLU A 85 8.68 6.96 23.06
CA GLU A 85 8.79 8.40 22.79
C GLU A 85 8.90 8.70 21.29
N MET A 86 8.53 7.73 20.44
CA MET A 86 8.71 7.86 18.99
C MET A 86 7.78 8.92 18.40
N GLY A 87 8.34 9.81 17.58
CA GLY A 87 7.60 10.81 16.83
C GLY A 87 8.11 10.92 15.39
N CYS A 88 7.57 11.86 14.61
CA CYS A 88 7.97 12.04 13.21
C CYS A 88 9.47 12.28 13.08
N LEU A 89 10.02 13.10 13.98
CA LEU A 89 11.44 13.47 14.00
C LEU A 89 12.35 12.38 14.57
N SER A 90 11.83 11.22 14.97
CA SER A 90 12.67 10.04 15.25
C SER A 90 13.33 9.55 13.97
N CYS A 91 12.57 9.52 12.86
CA CYS A 91 13.04 9.03 11.55
C CYS A 91 13.27 10.14 10.52
N HIS A 92 12.48 11.21 10.54
CA HIS A 92 12.54 12.31 9.58
C HIS A 92 13.40 13.48 10.08
N GLN A 93 13.90 14.28 9.15
CA GLN A 93 14.55 15.56 9.43
C GLN A 93 14.05 16.64 8.47
N LEU A 94 13.84 17.86 8.96
CA LEU A 94 13.25 18.95 8.16
C LEU A 94 14.26 19.61 7.20
N HIS A 95 15.55 19.39 7.42
CA HIS A 95 16.63 19.97 6.62
C HIS A 95 17.68 18.89 6.31
N GLN A 96 18.29 18.99 5.12
CA GLN A 96 19.45 18.17 4.78
C GLN A 96 20.67 18.74 5.50
N PHE A 97 21.30 17.92 6.35
CA PHE A 97 22.53 18.29 7.04
C PHE A 97 23.78 17.97 6.19
N PRO A 98 24.93 18.63 6.44
CA PRO A 98 26.14 18.46 5.62
C PRO A 98 26.73 17.04 5.58
N ASP A 99 26.39 16.18 6.54
CA ASP A 99 26.81 14.78 6.63
C ASP A 99 25.96 13.83 5.78
N ASP A 100 24.85 14.31 5.22
CA ASP A 100 24.02 13.56 4.28
C ASP A 100 24.49 13.76 2.84
N THR A 101 25.21 12.78 2.31
CA THR A 101 25.85 12.84 0.98
C THR A 101 24.89 12.65 -0.19
N ARG A 102 23.61 12.36 0.06
CA ARG A 102 22.62 12.16 -0.99
C ARG A 102 22.38 13.44 -1.77
N SER A 103 21.92 13.32 -3.01
CA SER A 103 21.46 14.50 -3.76
C SER A 103 20.24 15.13 -3.08
N ARG A 104 19.99 16.43 -3.29
CA ARG A 104 18.80 17.11 -2.73
C ARG A 104 17.50 16.42 -3.14
N THR A 105 17.41 15.93 -4.38
CA THR A 105 16.23 15.23 -4.89
C THR A 105 16.01 13.90 -4.17
N GLU A 106 17.08 13.14 -3.95
CA GLU A 106 17.02 11.87 -3.23
C GLU A 106 16.70 12.08 -1.75
N TRP A 107 17.32 13.07 -1.09
CA TRP A 107 17.02 13.41 0.31
C TRP A 107 15.57 13.88 0.48
N ALA A 108 15.09 14.75 -0.41
CA ALA A 108 13.73 15.28 -0.36
C ALA A 108 12.66 14.20 -0.56
N ASN A 109 13.03 13.06 -1.16
CA ASN A 109 12.18 11.88 -1.20
C ASN A 109 12.11 11.28 0.22
N ASP A 110 10.98 11.52 0.89
CA ASP A 110 10.64 11.12 2.25
C ASP A 110 11.43 11.83 3.38
N GLN A 111 12.46 12.64 3.12
CA GLN A 111 13.16 13.46 4.13
C GLN A 111 13.65 12.65 5.34
N LEU A 112 14.03 11.39 5.11
CA LEU A 112 14.54 10.50 6.15
C LEU A 112 15.94 10.92 6.58
N LYS A 113 16.27 10.72 7.86
CA LYS A 113 17.65 10.76 8.34
C LYS A 113 18.46 9.62 7.71
N PRO A 114 19.78 9.76 7.52
CA PRO A 114 20.64 8.65 7.08
C PRO A 114 20.47 7.38 7.93
N SER A 115 20.36 7.54 9.26
CA SER A 115 20.13 6.43 10.21
C SER A 115 18.76 5.77 10.10
N ALA A 116 17.83 6.33 9.32
CA ALA A 116 16.47 5.83 9.15
C ALA A 116 16.20 5.24 7.76
N ILE A 117 17.17 5.20 6.85
CA ILE A 117 17.02 4.60 5.52
C ILE A 117 16.83 3.07 5.60
N GLY A 118 17.38 2.43 6.65
CA GLY A 118 17.23 1.00 6.92
C GLY A 118 16.89 0.69 8.37
N ASN A 119 17.10 -0.56 8.78
CA ASN A 119 16.65 -1.10 10.06
C ASN A 119 17.22 -0.41 11.31
N ALA A 120 18.25 0.44 11.18
CA ALA A 120 18.85 1.15 12.30
C ALA A 120 17.86 2.03 13.08
N ALA A 121 16.76 2.50 12.47
CA ALA A 121 15.70 3.18 13.22
C ALA A 121 14.96 2.23 14.17
N CYS A 122 14.68 1.00 13.73
CA CYS A 122 13.99 -0.02 14.52
C CYS A 122 14.90 -0.57 15.62
N LEU A 123 16.18 -0.81 15.29
CA LEU A 123 17.15 -1.43 16.18
C LEU A 123 17.62 -0.52 17.34
N GLN A 124 17.16 0.73 17.39
CA GLN A 124 17.34 1.59 18.58
C GLN A 124 16.59 1.06 19.80
N CYS A 125 15.45 0.40 19.59
CA CYS A 125 14.62 -0.15 20.65
C CYS A 125 14.47 -1.69 20.56
N HIS A 126 14.69 -2.26 19.38
CA HIS A 126 14.55 -3.69 19.12
C HIS A 126 15.92 -4.39 19.12
N ASP A 127 16.06 -5.47 19.88
CA ASP A 127 17.30 -6.22 19.98
C ASP A 127 17.70 -6.87 18.64
N GLN A 128 18.86 -6.51 18.11
CA GLN A 128 19.30 -6.98 16.79
C GLN A 128 19.49 -8.51 16.72
N GLN A 129 19.86 -9.15 17.83
CA GLN A 129 20.06 -10.60 17.84
C GLN A 129 18.72 -11.33 17.75
N GLN A 130 17.72 -10.85 18.48
CA GLN A 130 16.35 -11.35 18.43
C GLN A 130 15.68 -11.07 17.07
N TYR A 131 15.87 -9.87 16.52
CA TYR A 131 15.24 -9.42 15.28
C TYR A 131 16.18 -9.54 14.06
N SER A 132 16.83 -10.70 13.93
CA SER A 132 17.74 -11.04 12.83
C SER A 132 17.04 -11.85 11.72
N THR A 133 17.78 -12.57 10.88
CA THR A 133 17.20 -13.47 9.85
C THR A 133 16.37 -14.61 10.43
N SER A 134 16.56 -14.96 11.71
CA SER A 134 15.68 -15.89 12.42
C SER A 134 14.29 -15.32 12.67
N HIS A 135 14.16 -13.99 12.70
CA HIS A 135 12.88 -13.30 12.81
C HIS A 135 12.32 -12.98 11.43
N THR A 136 13.13 -12.47 10.50
CA THR A 136 12.62 -12.06 9.18
C THR A 136 12.33 -13.26 8.28
N HIS A 137 13.02 -14.39 8.48
CA HIS A 137 13.03 -15.56 7.58
C HIS A 137 13.50 -15.25 6.15
N HIS A 138 14.18 -14.11 5.96
CA HIS A 138 14.76 -13.69 4.70
C HIS A 138 16.29 -13.67 4.79
N ALA A 139 16.97 -13.74 3.64
CA ALA A 139 18.41 -13.52 3.58
C ALA A 139 18.78 -12.14 4.15
N ALA A 140 19.90 -12.03 4.86
CA ALA A 140 20.25 -10.84 5.64
C ALA A 140 20.38 -9.57 4.78
N ASP A 141 20.82 -9.73 3.54
CA ASP A 141 21.05 -8.69 2.55
C ASP A 141 19.87 -8.45 1.60
N SER A 142 18.77 -9.20 1.75
CA SER A 142 17.60 -9.02 0.90
C SER A 142 16.66 -7.93 1.42
N THR A 143 15.85 -7.38 0.52
CA THR A 143 14.82 -6.39 0.84
C THR A 143 13.77 -6.95 1.81
N GLY A 144 13.58 -8.27 1.88
CA GLY A 144 12.72 -8.93 2.85
C GLY A 144 13.25 -8.89 4.30
N SER A 145 14.53 -8.62 4.49
CA SER A 145 15.10 -8.35 5.83
C SER A 145 14.96 -6.88 6.25
N ASN A 146 14.36 -6.01 5.44
CA ASN A 146 14.05 -4.64 5.85
C ASN A 146 12.76 -4.61 6.70
N CYS A 147 12.88 -4.19 7.96
CA CYS A 147 11.77 -4.13 8.92
C CYS A 147 10.56 -3.37 8.36
N TYR A 148 10.81 -2.30 7.59
CA TYR A 148 9.75 -1.48 7.02
C TYR A 148 8.89 -2.23 6.01
N ASN A 149 9.44 -3.20 5.27
CA ASN A 149 8.69 -3.89 4.23
C ASN A 149 7.59 -4.80 4.79
N CYS A 150 7.76 -5.30 6.02
CA CYS A 150 6.73 -6.05 6.73
C CYS A 150 5.88 -5.17 7.65
N HIS A 151 6.51 -4.30 8.43
CA HIS A 151 5.84 -3.56 9.50
C HIS A 151 5.29 -2.19 9.07
N MET A 152 5.81 -1.62 7.98
CA MET A 152 5.34 -0.36 7.39
C MET A 152 5.04 -0.54 5.90
N PRO A 153 4.11 -1.46 5.54
CA PRO A 153 3.86 -1.82 4.15
C PRO A 153 3.27 -0.63 3.38
N HIS A 154 3.42 -0.63 2.05
CA HIS A 154 2.96 0.46 1.18
C HIS A 154 1.44 0.37 0.92
N THR A 155 0.64 0.59 1.97
CA THR A 155 -0.83 0.44 1.93
C THR A 155 -1.58 1.77 1.96
N ALA A 156 -0.89 2.90 2.08
CA ALA A 156 -1.52 4.21 1.92
C ALA A 156 -1.29 4.74 0.49
N TYR A 157 -2.33 5.29 -0.13
CA TYR A 157 -2.24 5.87 -1.47
C TYR A 157 -2.07 7.40 -1.39
N GLY A 158 -1.14 7.96 -2.15
CA GLY A 158 -0.99 9.41 -2.24
C GLY A 158 -0.01 9.84 -3.33
N LEU A 159 -0.23 10.99 -3.95
CA LEU A 159 0.62 11.55 -5.02
C LEU A 159 0.87 10.58 -6.18
N LEU A 160 -0.15 9.77 -6.52
CA LEU A 160 -0.08 8.69 -7.51
C LEU A 160 1.00 7.62 -7.19
N LYS A 161 1.37 7.47 -5.91
CA LYS A 161 2.28 6.43 -5.41
C LYS A 161 1.68 5.72 -4.21
N ALA A 162 2.27 4.58 -3.86
CA ALA A 162 2.03 3.95 -2.57
C ALA A 162 3.00 4.52 -1.53
N ILE A 163 2.51 4.68 -0.31
CA ILE A 163 3.18 5.30 0.83
C ILE A 163 3.20 4.29 1.97
N ARG A 164 4.32 4.24 2.70
CA ARG A 164 4.46 3.39 3.89
C ARG A 164 3.43 3.74 4.94
N ASN A 165 2.75 2.73 5.47
CA ASN A 165 1.78 2.90 6.53
C ASN A 165 2.50 3.08 7.88
N HIS A 166 2.20 4.18 8.55
CA HIS A 166 2.85 4.54 9.83
C HIS A 166 2.15 3.93 11.05
N THR A 167 1.17 3.03 10.87
CA THR A 167 0.56 2.30 12.00
C THR A 167 1.56 1.34 12.63
N ILE A 168 2.60 0.95 11.88
CA ILE A 168 3.70 0.07 12.30
C ILE A 168 3.12 -1.20 12.93
N SER A 169 2.51 -2.03 12.08
CA SER A 169 1.74 -3.20 12.49
C SER A 169 2.54 -4.50 12.36
N ILE A 170 2.11 -5.54 13.06
CA ILE A 170 2.58 -6.90 12.81
C ILE A 170 1.77 -7.45 11.63
N PRO A 171 2.39 -8.10 10.62
CA PRO A 171 1.64 -8.72 9.52
C PRO A 171 0.57 -9.69 10.04
N ASP A 172 -0.68 -9.45 9.66
CA ASP A 172 -1.84 -10.27 10.03
C ASP A 172 -2.79 -10.33 8.83
N LEU A 173 -2.77 -11.45 8.13
CA LEU A 173 -3.56 -11.63 6.92
C LEU A 173 -5.08 -11.57 7.19
N LYS A 174 -5.53 -12.01 8.37
CA LYS A 174 -6.96 -11.97 8.73
C LYS A 174 -7.43 -10.53 8.86
N GLN A 175 -6.64 -9.67 9.49
CA GLN A 175 -6.94 -8.25 9.60
C GLN A 175 -6.88 -7.56 8.24
N ASP A 176 -5.84 -7.82 7.44
CA ASP A 176 -5.70 -7.23 6.10
C ASP A 176 -6.86 -7.63 5.18
N LEU A 177 -7.29 -8.90 5.22
CA LEU A 177 -8.40 -9.39 4.42
C LEU A 177 -9.74 -8.74 4.85
N ALA A 178 -10.00 -8.66 6.15
CA ALA A 178 -11.20 -8.00 6.68
C ALA A 178 -11.24 -6.50 6.34
N ALA A 179 -10.08 -5.85 6.30
CA ALA A 179 -9.92 -4.46 5.90
C ALA A 179 -9.92 -4.24 4.37
N LYS A 180 -9.88 -5.32 3.57
CA LYS A 180 -9.62 -5.30 2.12
C LYS A 180 -8.33 -4.53 1.77
N ARG A 181 -7.30 -4.66 2.60
CA ARG A 181 -6.00 -4.00 2.45
C ARG A 181 -4.99 -4.95 1.81
N PRO A 182 -4.08 -4.48 0.93
CA PRO A 182 -2.98 -5.30 0.45
C PRO A 182 -2.07 -5.74 1.61
N ASN A 183 -1.87 -7.04 1.79
CA ASN A 183 -0.98 -7.56 2.84
C ASN A 183 0.50 -7.31 2.49
N ALA A 184 1.36 -7.31 3.50
CA ALA A 184 2.78 -6.99 3.31
C ALA A 184 3.54 -8.03 2.46
N CYS A 185 3.28 -9.32 2.67
CA CYS A 185 4.02 -10.40 2.01
C CYS A 185 3.82 -10.41 0.50
N ASN A 186 2.56 -10.30 0.05
CA ASN A 186 2.22 -10.30 -1.37
C ASN A 186 2.48 -8.95 -2.06
N GLN A 187 3.13 -7.98 -1.40
CA GLN A 187 3.67 -6.79 -2.08
C GLN A 187 5.07 -7.03 -2.66
N CYS A 188 5.82 -8.03 -2.18
CA CYS A 188 7.05 -8.50 -2.84
C CYS A 188 6.82 -9.81 -3.58
N HIS A 189 6.07 -10.73 -2.97
CA HIS A 189 5.70 -12.03 -3.55
C HIS A 189 4.43 -11.91 -4.38
N LEU A 190 4.50 -11.13 -5.46
CA LEU A 190 3.37 -10.81 -6.33
C LEU A 190 2.79 -12.06 -7.02
N ASP A 191 3.57 -13.12 -7.15
CA ASP A 191 3.21 -14.39 -7.80
C ASP A 191 2.61 -15.43 -6.84
N LYS A 192 2.42 -15.09 -5.56
CA LYS A 192 1.92 -16.00 -4.53
C LYS A 192 0.48 -15.68 -4.11
N THR A 193 -0.22 -16.72 -3.67
CA THR A 193 -1.62 -16.65 -3.20
C THR A 193 -1.70 -16.15 -1.76
N MET A 194 -2.89 -15.77 -1.29
CA MET A 194 -3.09 -15.44 0.13
C MET A 194 -2.93 -16.67 1.02
N LYS A 195 -3.27 -17.87 0.51
CA LYS A 195 -3.03 -19.13 1.21
C LYS A 195 -1.54 -19.40 1.45
N TRP A 196 -0.68 -19.07 0.49
CA TRP A 196 0.77 -19.15 0.68
C TRP A 196 1.22 -18.25 1.85
N THR A 197 0.73 -17.00 1.89
CA THR A 197 0.99 -16.05 2.98
C THR A 197 0.47 -16.56 4.32
N ALA A 198 -0.77 -17.09 4.36
CA ALA A 198 -1.38 -17.64 5.57
C ALA A 198 -0.53 -18.77 6.17
N ASN A 199 -0.06 -19.70 5.33
CA ASN A 199 0.78 -20.80 5.76
C ASN A 199 2.11 -20.30 6.36
N HIS A 200 2.77 -19.33 5.73
CA HIS A 200 4.04 -18.80 6.22
C HIS A 200 3.88 -18.06 7.55
N LEU A 201 2.81 -17.25 7.68
CA LEU A 201 2.51 -16.57 8.95
C LEU A 201 2.19 -17.57 10.08
N SER A 202 1.51 -18.66 9.77
CA SER A 202 1.22 -19.73 10.73
C SER A 202 2.48 -20.50 11.12
N ASP A 203 3.26 -20.95 10.15
CA ASP A 203 4.46 -21.76 10.35
C ASP A 203 5.57 -20.99 11.09
N TRP A 204 5.76 -19.71 10.78
CA TRP A 204 6.84 -18.90 11.34
C TRP A 204 6.48 -18.22 12.66
N TYR A 205 5.24 -17.75 12.79
CA TYR A 205 4.85 -16.88 13.90
C TYR A 205 3.63 -17.39 14.68
N SER A 206 3.08 -18.56 14.33
CA SER A 206 1.87 -19.11 14.94
C SER A 206 0.66 -18.16 14.83
N ILE A 207 0.59 -17.38 13.74
CA ILE A 207 -0.56 -16.51 13.44
C ILE A 207 -1.61 -17.34 12.71
N ASP A 208 -2.85 -17.32 13.21
CA ASP A 208 -3.95 -18.11 12.66
C ASP A 208 -4.28 -17.72 11.22
N ALA A 209 -4.39 -18.72 10.35
CA ALA A 209 -4.87 -18.54 8.99
C ALA A 209 -6.37 -18.14 9.00
N PRO A 210 -6.78 -17.12 8.21
CA PRO A 210 -8.19 -16.83 8.01
C PRO A 210 -8.86 -17.90 7.13
N GLU A 211 -10.19 -17.91 7.12
CA GLU A 211 -10.93 -18.62 6.08
C GLU A 211 -10.69 -17.93 4.72
N LEU A 212 -10.31 -18.71 3.72
CA LEU A 212 -10.01 -18.23 2.37
C LEU A 212 -10.95 -18.87 1.36
N ASP A 213 -11.45 -18.08 0.42
CA ASP A 213 -12.20 -18.59 -0.72
C ASP A 213 -11.27 -19.24 -1.77
N ALA A 214 -11.86 -19.79 -2.83
CA ALA A 214 -11.11 -20.45 -3.90
C ALA A 214 -10.15 -19.47 -4.63
N ASP A 215 -10.62 -18.26 -4.94
CA ASP A 215 -9.80 -17.23 -5.59
C ASP A 215 -8.56 -16.92 -4.73
N GLN A 216 -8.76 -16.63 -3.44
CA GLN A 216 -7.69 -16.29 -2.49
C GLN A 216 -6.72 -17.46 -2.24
N SER A 217 -7.19 -18.69 -2.43
CA SER A 217 -6.40 -19.91 -2.25
C SER A 217 -5.54 -20.25 -3.47
N GLU A 218 -6.05 -19.97 -4.67
CA GLU A 218 -5.49 -20.48 -5.93
C GLU A 218 -4.86 -19.40 -6.81
N ILE A 219 -5.30 -18.15 -6.69
CA ILE A 219 -4.86 -17.04 -7.52
C ILE A 219 -3.96 -16.11 -6.71
N ALA A 220 -2.92 -15.60 -7.36
CA ALA A 220 -1.98 -14.70 -6.73
C ALA A 220 -2.70 -13.44 -6.21
N ALA A 221 -2.38 -13.01 -4.99
CA ALA A 221 -3.11 -11.93 -4.33
C ALA A 221 -3.04 -10.62 -5.12
N SER A 222 -1.89 -10.36 -5.77
CA SER A 222 -1.67 -9.19 -6.63
C SER A 222 -2.65 -9.15 -7.82
N ILE A 223 -2.94 -10.29 -8.45
CA ILE A 223 -3.88 -10.41 -9.57
C ILE A 223 -5.31 -10.13 -9.09
N LEU A 224 -5.69 -10.62 -7.90
CA LEU A 224 -6.99 -10.31 -7.31
C LEU A 224 -7.13 -8.81 -7.01
N TRP A 225 -6.12 -8.20 -6.39
CA TRP A 225 -6.14 -6.75 -6.12
C TRP A 225 -6.25 -5.92 -7.39
N LEU A 226 -5.51 -6.31 -8.44
CA LEU A 226 -5.47 -5.61 -9.72
C LEU A 226 -6.76 -5.75 -10.54
N LEU A 227 -7.36 -6.94 -10.58
CA LEU A 227 -8.47 -7.22 -11.49
C LEU A 227 -9.84 -7.03 -10.85
N LYS A 228 -10.04 -7.48 -9.61
CA LYS A 228 -11.34 -7.44 -8.90
C LYS A 228 -11.38 -6.46 -7.72
N GLY A 229 -10.24 -5.97 -7.23
CA GLY A 229 -10.17 -5.01 -6.13
C GLY A 229 -10.83 -3.66 -6.46
N ASP A 230 -11.10 -2.87 -5.42
CA ASP A 230 -11.55 -1.49 -5.57
C ASP A 230 -10.47 -0.58 -6.18
N ALA A 231 -10.81 0.67 -6.50
CA ALA A 231 -9.89 1.56 -7.18
C ALA A 231 -8.60 1.85 -6.38
N ALA A 232 -8.59 1.80 -5.04
CA ALA A 232 -7.35 2.00 -4.29
C ALA A 232 -6.46 0.76 -4.42
N ASN A 233 -7.05 -0.43 -4.28
CA ASN A 233 -6.32 -1.69 -4.39
C ASN A 233 -5.73 -1.87 -5.80
N ARG A 234 -6.47 -1.47 -6.85
CA ARG A 234 -5.93 -1.48 -8.22
C ARG A 234 -4.80 -0.48 -8.40
N ALA A 235 -4.91 0.74 -7.83
CA ALA A 235 -3.85 1.73 -7.87
C ALA A 235 -2.58 1.25 -7.13
N LEU A 236 -2.73 0.69 -5.94
CA LEU A 236 -1.64 0.13 -5.14
C LEU A 236 -1.01 -1.06 -5.85
N ALA A 237 -1.79 -2.04 -6.32
CA ALA A 237 -1.28 -3.20 -7.05
C ALA A 237 -0.53 -2.79 -8.33
N ALA A 238 -1.06 -1.82 -9.09
CA ALA A 238 -0.39 -1.29 -10.27
C ALA A 238 0.96 -0.68 -9.91
N TRP A 239 1.01 0.15 -8.86
CA TRP A 239 2.25 0.75 -8.37
C TRP A 239 3.24 -0.31 -7.90
N THR A 240 2.78 -1.30 -7.13
CA THR A 240 3.63 -2.36 -6.57
C THR A 240 4.27 -3.21 -7.67
N MET A 241 3.56 -3.47 -8.77
CA MET A 241 4.15 -4.16 -9.94
C MET A 241 5.28 -3.36 -10.61
N GLY A 242 5.35 -2.04 -10.39
CA GLY A 242 6.45 -1.17 -10.82
C GLY A 242 7.54 -0.96 -9.76
N TRP A 243 7.38 -1.52 -8.56
CA TRP A 243 8.34 -1.34 -7.46
C TRP A 243 9.50 -2.32 -7.60
N SER A 244 10.73 -1.79 -7.56
CA SER A 244 11.97 -2.53 -7.78
C SER A 244 12.11 -3.76 -6.89
N ASP A 245 11.76 -3.65 -5.61
CA ASP A 245 11.94 -4.74 -4.66
C ASP A 245 10.96 -5.89 -4.95
N ALA A 246 9.76 -5.55 -5.41
CA ALA A 246 8.76 -6.52 -5.81
C ALA A 246 9.16 -7.24 -7.11
N GLN A 247 9.66 -6.49 -8.09
CA GLN A 247 10.19 -7.05 -9.34
C GLN A 247 11.40 -7.95 -9.11
N ALA A 248 12.30 -7.56 -8.21
CA ALA A 248 13.46 -8.40 -7.85
C ALA A 248 13.05 -9.69 -7.10
N THR A 249 11.89 -9.70 -6.43
CA THR A 249 11.43 -10.83 -5.63
C THR A 249 10.53 -11.81 -6.39
N SER A 250 9.74 -11.30 -7.34
CA SER A 250 8.71 -12.07 -8.06
C SER A 250 8.93 -12.11 -9.57
N ASP A 251 10.16 -11.83 -10.00
CA ASP A 251 10.57 -11.59 -11.38
C ASP A 251 9.78 -10.43 -12.02
N ASN A 252 10.06 -10.10 -13.29
CA ASN A 252 9.44 -8.97 -14.00
C ASN A 252 9.03 -9.28 -15.45
N ASP A 253 8.84 -10.55 -15.80
CA ASP A 253 8.54 -11.04 -17.15
C ASP A 253 7.04 -11.23 -17.41
N TRP A 254 6.19 -11.30 -16.38
CA TRP A 254 4.77 -11.66 -16.51
C TRP A 254 3.77 -10.50 -16.28
N GLN A 255 4.19 -9.40 -15.66
CA GLN A 255 3.31 -8.33 -15.18
C GLN A 255 2.69 -7.50 -16.31
N SER A 256 3.36 -7.42 -17.47
CA SER A 256 3.02 -6.48 -18.54
C SER A 256 1.61 -6.68 -19.08
N ILE A 257 1.18 -7.93 -19.29
CA ILE A 257 -0.17 -8.25 -19.79
C ILE A 257 -1.27 -7.88 -18.79
N TYR A 258 -0.96 -7.89 -17.49
CA TYR A 258 -1.89 -7.53 -16.41
C TYR A 258 -1.98 -6.02 -16.25
N LEU A 259 -0.84 -5.33 -16.20
CA LEU A 259 -0.79 -3.87 -16.17
C LEU A 259 -1.42 -3.25 -17.42
N ALA A 260 -1.30 -3.90 -18.58
CA ALA A 260 -1.96 -3.44 -19.81
C ALA A 260 -3.48 -3.36 -19.66
N GLN A 261 -4.12 -4.27 -18.89
CA GLN A 261 -5.57 -4.22 -18.65
C GLN A 261 -5.99 -2.92 -17.96
N LEU A 262 -5.13 -2.35 -17.10
CA LEU A 262 -5.41 -1.12 -16.37
C LEU A 262 -5.29 0.15 -17.20
N LEU A 263 -4.77 0.08 -18.43
CA LEU A 263 -4.82 1.19 -19.38
C LEU A 263 -6.26 1.53 -19.80
N ASN A 264 -7.21 0.63 -19.53
CA ASN A 264 -8.65 0.85 -19.70
C ASN A 264 -9.41 1.05 -18.37
N ASP A 265 -8.71 1.26 -17.24
CA ASP A 265 -9.38 1.53 -15.97
C ASP A 265 -10.23 2.82 -16.04
N PRO A 266 -11.42 2.92 -15.42
CA PRO A 266 -12.18 4.17 -15.41
C PRO A 266 -11.43 5.35 -14.77
N TYR A 267 -10.48 5.12 -13.87
CA TYR A 267 -9.70 6.17 -13.22
C TYR A 267 -8.43 6.49 -14.00
N LEU A 268 -8.30 7.77 -14.42
CA LEU A 268 -7.08 8.26 -15.07
C LEU A 268 -5.82 8.05 -14.21
N ALA A 269 -5.94 8.23 -12.89
CA ALA A 269 -4.84 8.00 -11.95
C ALA A 269 -4.29 6.58 -12.07
N ILE A 270 -5.16 5.58 -12.17
CA ILE A 270 -4.77 4.17 -12.31
C ILE A 270 -4.09 3.94 -13.66
N ARG A 271 -4.59 4.52 -14.75
CA ARG A 271 -3.94 4.45 -16.07
C ARG A 271 -2.53 5.04 -16.06
N LEU A 272 -2.35 6.18 -15.36
CA LEU A 272 -1.05 6.84 -15.21
C LEU A 272 -0.05 5.96 -14.45
N ILE A 273 -0.50 5.37 -13.34
CA ILE A 273 0.32 4.46 -12.53
C ILE A 273 0.67 3.20 -13.31
N ALA A 274 -0.30 2.62 -14.03
CA ALA A 274 -0.09 1.44 -14.85
C ALA A 274 0.93 1.70 -15.96
N ARG A 275 0.83 2.81 -16.70
CA ARG A 275 1.85 3.21 -17.68
C ARG A 275 3.22 3.34 -17.03
N ARG A 276 3.31 4.09 -15.93
CA ARG A 276 4.60 4.35 -15.26
C ARG A 276 5.25 3.04 -14.78
N SER A 277 4.44 2.07 -14.36
CA SER A 277 4.90 0.73 -13.96
C SER A 277 5.29 -0.13 -15.16
N LEU A 278 4.53 -0.09 -16.27
CA LEU A 278 4.90 -0.74 -17.53
C LEU A 278 6.28 -0.26 -18.02
N GLN A 279 6.58 1.03 -17.90
CA GLN A 279 7.87 1.62 -18.28
C GLN A 279 9.07 1.11 -17.45
N THR A 280 8.82 0.40 -16.36
CA THR A 280 9.89 -0.24 -15.57
C THR A 280 10.18 -1.67 -16.02
N LEU A 281 9.34 -2.26 -16.87
CA LEU A 281 9.47 -3.64 -17.31
C LEU A 281 10.38 -3.77 -18.54
N PRO A 282 11.02 -4.94 -18.74
CA PRO A 282 11.85 -5.20 -19.92
C PRO A 282 11.13 -4.90 -21.23
N GLY A 283 11.80 -4.21 -22.16
CA GLY A 283 11.27 -3.89 -23.49
C GLY A 283 10.22 -2.77 -23.54
N LEU A 284 9.84 -2.16 -22.40
CA LEU A 284 8.75 -1.18 -22.33
C LEU A 284 9.16 0.20 -21.81
N ALA A 285 10.45 0.45 -21.58
CA ALA A 285 10.96 1.75 -21.10
C ALA A 285 10.49 2.94 -21.97
N GLU A 286 10.52 2.76 -23.28
CA GLU A 286 10.13 3.76 -24.28
C GLU A 286 8.63 3.71 -24.66
N LEU A 287 7.78 3.11 -23.80
CA LEU A 287 6.34 3.04 -24.06
C LEU A 287 5.71 4.44 -24.09
N GLU A 288 5.52 4.95 -25.30
CA GLU A 288 4.84 6.21 -25.55
C GLU A 288 3.32 5.99 -25.64
N MET A 289 2.63 6.15 -24.51
CA MET A 289 1.17 6.19 -24.52
C MET A 289 0.63 7.35 -23.69
N MET A 290 -0.45 7.95 -24.19
CA MET A 290 -1.20 9.00 -23.49
C MET A 290 -2.33 8.35 -22.66
N PRO A 291 -2.30 8.41 -21.32
CA PRO A 291 -3.37 7.83 -20.49
C PRO A 291 -4.74 8.49 -20.68
N LEU A 292 -4.74 9.74 -21.15
CA LEU A 292 -5.91 10.51 -21.58
C LEU A 292 -6.30 10.30 -23.05
N GLY A 293 -5.53 9.50 -23.80
CA GLY A 293 -5.81 9.20 -25.20
C GLY A 293 -7.14 8.47 -25.38
N SER A 294 -7.61 8.44 -26.62
CA SER A 294 -8.82 7.75 -27.05
C SER A 294 -8.77 6.25 -26.74
N ASP A 295 -9.94 5.61 -26.71
CA ASP A 295 -10.05 4.16 -26.48
C ASP A 295 -9.29 3.35 -27.56
N ALA A 296 -9.23 3.87 -28.78
CA ALA A 296 -8.48 3.25 -29.88
C ALA A 296 -6.96 3.27 -29.64
N GLU A 297 -6.41 4.41 -29.21
CA GLU A 297 -4.98 4.55 -28.89
C GLU A 297 -4.58 3.64 -27.72
N ARG A 298 -5.39 3.61 -26.66
CA ARG A 298 -5.14 2.72 -25.52
C ARG A 298 -5.27 1.25 -25.91
N GLY A 299 -6.26 0.91 -26.74
CA GLY A 299 -6.43 -0.43 -27.28
C GLY A 299 -5.26 -0.91 -28.15
N GLU A 300 -4.66 0.00 -28.93
CA GLU A 300 -3.46 -0.31 -29.72
C GLU A 300 -2.25 -0.58 -28.84
N ALA A 301 -2.03 0.26 -27.82
CA ALA A 301 -0.94 0.04 -26.87
C ALA A 301 -1.08 -1.29 -26.12
N ILE A 302 -2.30 -1.65 -25.70
CA ILE A 302 -2.57 -2.95 -25.06
C ILE A 302 -2.20 -4.11 -26.00
N ARG A 303 -2.63 -4.05 -27.27
CA ARG A 303 -2.29 -5.09 -28.26
C ARG A 303 -0.79 -5.20 -28.49
N SER A 304 -0.09 -4.07 -28.58
CA SER A 304 1.35 -4.02 -28.77
C SER A 304 2.10 -4.63 -27.57
N ILE A 305 1.68 -4.34 -26.34
CA ILE A 305 2.27 -4.92 -25.13
C ILE A 305 2.07 -6.44 -25.11
N ILE A 306 0.87 -6.93 -25.37
CA ILE A 306 0.57 -8.37 -25.41
C ILE A 306 1.39 -9.06 -26.52
N ALA A 307 1.45 -8.47 -27.71
CA ALA A 307 2.22 -9.01 -28.83
C ALA A 307 3.73 -9.01 -28.56
N THR A 308 4.25 -8.09 -27.74
CA THR A 308 5.65 -8.08 -27.31
C THR A 308 5.90 -9.17 -26.27
N TRP A 309 4.99 -9.30 -25.29
CA TRP A 309 5.07 -10.35 -24.28
C TRP A 309 5.04 -11.75 -24.91
N ASP A 310 4.18 -11.98 -25.91
CA ASP A 310 4.07 -13.26 -26.61
C ASP A 310 5.33 -13.68 -27.40
N GLN A 311 6.31 -12.78 -27.61
CA GLN A 311 7.56 -13.10 -28.34
C GLN A 311 8.56 -13.91 -27.52
N GLU A 312 8.49 -13.81 -26.20
CA GLU A 312 9.40 -14.50 -25.27
C GLU A 312 8.69 -15.67 -24.60
N GLN A 313 9.42 -16.72 -24.26
CA GLN A 313 8.85 -17.87 -23.56
C GLN A 313 8.77 -17.57 -22.06
N HIS A 314 7.57 -17.57 -21.51
CA HIS A 314 7.33 -17.35 -20.07
C HIS A 314 7.11 -18.65 -19.33
N SER A 315 7.44 -18.64 -18.04
CA SER A 315 7.19 -19.77 -17.15
C SER A 315 5.70 -19.93 -16.87
N ALA A 316 5.20 -21.16 -16.93
CA ALA A 316 3.84 -21.46 -16.51
C ALA A 316 3.71 -21.27 -14.99
N ASN A 317 2.70 -20.50 -14.57
CA ASN A 317 2.38 -20.30 -13.17
C ASN A 317 0.84 -20.22 -13.02
N PRO A 318 0.20 -21.29 -12.50
CA PRO A 318 -1.26 -21.33 -12.33
C PRO A 318 -1.80 -20.22 -11.42
N ALA A 319 -1.06 -19.79 -10.40
CA ALA A 319 -1.47 -18.69 -9.52
C ALA A 319 -1.50 -17.36 -10.25
N LEU A 320 -0.63 -17.20 -11.24
CA LEU A 320 -0.64 -16.08 -12.17
C LEU A 320 -1.59 -16.32 -13.36
N LEU A 321 -2.43 -17.36 -13.37
CA LEU A 321 -3.31 -17.68 -14.49
C LEU A 321 -2.56 -17.88 -15.83
N LEU A 322 -1.29 -18.31 -15.74
CA LEU A 322 -0.41 -18.60 -16.87
C LEU A 322 -0.18 -20.11 -16.99
N GLY A 323 -0.42 -20.63 -18.19
CA GLY A 323 -0.14 -22.01 -18.59
C GLY A 323 1.10 -22.12 -19.47
N PRO A 324 1.43 -23.35 -19.91
CA PRO A 324 2.54 -23.60 -20.83
C PRO A 324 2.40 -22.84 -22.16
N GLN A 325 3.52 -22.58 -22.83
CA GLN A 325 3.58 -21.87 -24.13
C GLN A 325 2.78 -20.56 -24.14
N ASN A 326 2.95 -19.75 -23.09
CA ASN A 326 2.30 -18.43 -22.94
C ASN A 326 0.76 -18.50 -22.95
N THR A 327 0.17 -19.65 -22.62
CA THR A 327 -1.28 -19.80 -22.58
C THR A 327 -1.85 -19.00 -21.40
N VAL A 328 -2.58 -17.92 -21.68
CA VAL A 328 -3.25 -17.11 -20.64
C VAL A 328 -4.66 -17.64 -20.39
N GLN A 329 -5.07 -17.80 -19.13
CA GLN A 329 -6.43 -18.24 -18.77
C GLN A 329 -7.45 -17.09 -18.89
N THR A 330 -7.67 -16.58 -20.10
CA THR A 330 -8.49 -15.39 -20.40
C THR A 330 -9.93 -15.49 -19.88
N LYS A 331 -10.52 -16.70 -19.83
CA LYS A 331 -11.86 -16.91 -19.26
C LYS A 331 -11.90 -16.55 -17.77
N GLN A 332 -10.89 -16.96 -17.00
CA GLN A 332 -10.81 -16.66 -15.57
C GLN A 332 -10.53 -15.18 -15.33
N ILE A 333 -9.60 -14.58 -16.10
CA ILE A 333 -9.31 -13.14 -16.06
C ILE A 333 -10.58 -12.32 -16.31
N ASN A 334 -11.34 -12.65 -17.35
CA ASN A 334 -12.60 -11.97 -17.67
C ASN A 334 -13.66 -12.15 -16.57
N SER A 335 -13.69 -13.31 -15.89
CA SER A 335 -14.56 -13.53 -14.74
C SER A 335 -14.20 -12.60 -13.57
N LEU A 336 -12.90 -12.47 -13.25
CA LEU A 336 -12.41 -11.59 -12.19
C LEU A 336 -12.72 -10.12 -12.49
N ILE A 337 -12.48 -9.65 -13.73
CA ILE A 337 -12.78 -8.27 -14.13
C ILE A 337 -14.27 -7.95 -13.99
N LYS A 338 -15.17 -8.90 -14.28
CA LYS A 338 -16.62 -8.71 -14.08
C LYS A 338 -17.01 -8.56 -12.60
N GLN A 339 -16.20 -9.09 -11.69
CA GLN A 339 -16.39 -8.97 -10.24
C GLN A 339 -15.70 -7.72 -9.65
N ARG A 340 -15.12 -6.86 -10.49
CA ARG A 340 -14.43 -5.65 -10.04
C ARG A 340 -15.33 -4.78 -9.19
N ASP A 341 -14.82 -4.39 -8.03
CA ASP A 341 -15.44 -3.37 -7.21
C ASP A 341 -15.29 -2.00 -7.90
N ASN A 342 -16.40 -1.58 -8.51
CA ASN A 342 -16.55 -0.30 -9.20
C ASN A 342 -17.24 0.75 -8.32
N THR A 343 -17.31 0.52 -7.00
CA THR A 343 -17.82 1.53 -6.07
C THR A 343 -17.03 2.83 -6.27
N PRO A 344 -17.70 3.95 -6.57
CA PRO A 344 -17.01 5.21 -6.74
C PRO A 344 -16.27 5.58 -5.46
N MET A 345 -14.99 5.86 -5.61
CA MET A 345 -14.10 6.19 -4.51
C MET A 345 -13.45 7.56 -4.73
N THR A 346 -13.46 8.36 -3.68
CA THR A 346 -12.77 9.64 -3.61
C THR A 346 -11.68 9.53 -2.56
N LEU A 347 -10.43 9.54 -3.00
CA LEU A 347 -9.25 9.58 -2.13
C LEU A 347 -8.81 11.03 -2.03
N THR A 348 -9.29 11.74 -1.01
CA THR A 348 -8.92 13.14 -0.75
C THR A 348 -7.71 13.18 0.17
N GLU A 349 -6.61 13.72 -0.32
CA GLU A 349 -5.39 14.01 0.47
C GLU A 349 -5.62 15.17 1.45
#